data_AF-A0A3P1S6J8-F1
#
_entry.id   AF-A0A3P1S6J8-F1
#
_cell.length_a   1.000
_cell.length_b   1.000
_cell.length_c   1.000
_cell.angle_alpha   90.00
_cell.angle_beta   90.00
_cell.angle_gamma   90.00
#
_symmetry.space_group_name_H-M   'P 1'
#
loop_
_entity.id
_entity.type
_entity.pdbx_description
1 polymer ?
#
loop_
_entity_poly.entity_id
_entity_poly.type
_entity_poly.pdbx_seq_one_letter_code
_entity_poly.pdbx_strand_id
1 'polypeptide(L)'
;MIFRHIEIGSPTSKQNNELRVLTQMGKYATYRLLRTEAIYIVNMDDLEAAKRLGVTKRKFIATLDSRTSSLCRKHNNQIVAIEDTKIGINTLPLHPFCRSVMIDYIPVLSDEKEWSVEVEINEKRPKIIEKEKEKAYNIGKDIDVEIDELTPCLRRLSDNKIVDTTVEEIKITKKFAKELKQQGWEFDWFKSQQEGHKIYQLKANEDDRIQGLLASKVDKKICL
;
A
#
# COMPACT_ATOMS: atom_id res chain seq x y z
N MET A 1 22.36 -15.07 5.97
CA MET A 1 20.91 -14.85 6.03
C MET A 1 20.29 -15.35 4.73
N ILE A 2 19.30 -16.23 4.80
CA ILE A 2 18.65 -16.91 3.65
C ILE A 2 17.74 -15.95 2.84
N PHE A 3 17.66 -14.68 3.26
CA PHE A 3 16.61 -13.71 2.90
C PHE A 3 16.72 -13.02 1.55
N ARG A 4 17.68 -13.37 0.69
CA ARG A 4 17.85 -12.70 -0.62
C ARG A 4 16.94 -13.22 -1.75
N HIS A 5 16.17 -14.29 -1.52
CA HIS A 5 15.42 -15.01 -2.57
C HIS A 5 13.92 -15.16 -2.30
N ILE A 6 13.34 -14.48 -1.30
CA ILE A 6 11.87 -14.50 -1.10
C ILE A 6 11.26 -13.38 -1.93
N GLU A 7 10.89 -13.69 -3.17
CA GLU A 7 10.16 -12.76 -4.06
C GLU A 7 8.68 -12.72 -3.69
N ILE A 8 8.21 -11.61 -3.14
CA ILE A 8 6.78 -11.38 -2.88
C ILE A 8 6.04 -11.36 -4.23
N GLY A 9 5.02 -12.22 -4.40
CA GLY A 9 4.23 -12.34 -5.64
C GLY A 9 4.46 -13.65 -6.43
N SER A 10 5.55 -14.38 -6.16
CA SER A 10 5.75 -15.73 -6.72
C SER A 10 4.84 -16.76 -6.03
N PRO A 11 4.34 -17.80 -6.74
CA PRO A 11 3.53 -18.85 -6.12
C PRO A 11 4.25 -19.52 -4.95
N THR A 12 3.55 -19.70 -3.83
CA THR A 12 4.15 -20.26 -2.60
C THR A 12 4.73 -21.66 -2.79
N SER A 13 4.16 -22.45 -3.72
CA SER A 13 4.66 -23.77 -4.09
C SER A 13 6.05 -23.70 -4.74
N LYS A 14 6.28 -22.70 -5.60
CA LYS A 14 7.56 -22.45 -6.28
C LYS A 14 8.61 -22.02 -5.25
N GLN A 15 8.31 -20.99 -4.47
CA GLN A 15 9.18 -20.49 -3.40
C GLN A 15 9.56 -21.60 -2.40
N ASN A 16 8.61 -22.44 -1.99
CA ASN A 16 8.87 -23.52 -1.06
C ASN A 16 9.75 -24.62 -1.70
N ASN A 17 9.60 -24.92 -2.98
CA ASN A 17 10.47 -25.88 -3.67
C ASN A 17 11.89 -25.34 -3.81
N GLU A 18 12.06 -24.07 -4.17
CA GLU A 18 13.37 -23.42 -4.27
C GLU A 18 14.08 -23.38 -2.92
N LEU A 19 13.39 -22.90 -1.88
CA LEU A 19 13.92 -22.87 -0.53
C LEU A 19 14.27 -24.28 -0.03
N ARG A 20 13.52 -25.30 -0.44
CA ARG A 20 13.80 -26.70 -0.08
C ARG A 20 15.11 -27.19 -0.67
N VAL A 21 15.38 -26.85 -1.94
CA VAL A 21 16.65 -27.19 -2.60
C VAL A 21 17.81 -26.48 -1.89
N LEU A 22 17.63 -25.21 -1.53
CA LEU A 22 18.66 -24.41 -0.86
C LEU A 22 18.94 -24.88 0.57
N THR A 23 17.92 -25.19 1.36
CA THR A 23 18.09 -25.56 2.78
C THR A 23 18.27 -27.06 3.02
N GLN A 24 18.07 -27.90 1.99
CA GLN A 24 18.08 -29.36 2.08
C GLN A 24 17.13 -29.93 3.15
N MET A 25 16.09 -29.18 3.52
CA MET A 25 15.11 -29.59 4.53
C MET A 25 13.90 -30.30 3.91
N GLY A 26 13.09 -30.97 4.73
CA GLY A 26 11.81 -31.51 4.28
C GLY A 26 10.78 -30.41 3.95
N LYS A 27 9.89 -30.67 2.98
CA LYS A 27 8.87 -29.72 2.47
C LYS A 27 8.08 -29.00 3.57
N TYR A 28 7.74 -29.70 4.65
CA TYR A 28 7.00 -29.14 5.78
C TYR A 28 7.82 -28.13 6.59
N ALA A 29 9.09 -28.46 6.86
CA ALA A 29 9.99 -27.60 7.62
C ALA A 29 10.33 -26.33 6.82
N THR A 30 10.58 -26.48 5.51
CA THR A 30 10.78 -25.36 4.59
C THR A 30 9.56 -24.44 4.55
N TYR A 31 8.36 -25.00 4.43
CA TYR A 31 7.12 -24.21 4.39
C TYR A 31 6.90 -23.43 5.69
N ARG A 32 7.19 -24.05 6.83
CA ARG A 32 7.12 -23.39 8.15
C ARG A 32 8.04 -22.17 8.21
N LEU A 33 9.27 -22.30 7.72
CA LEU A 33 10.25 -21.21 7.67
C LEU A 33 9.78 -20.11 6.72
N LEU A 34 9.46 -20.47 5.47
CA LEU A 34 8.98 -19.52 4.45
C LEU A 34 7.81 -18.69 4.97
N ARG A 35 6.83 -19.35 5.58
CA ARG A 35 5.64 -18.67 6.11
C ARG A 35 5.95 -17.75 7.28
N THR A 36 6.78 -18.20 8.22
CA THR A 36 7.15 -17.38 9.38
C THR A 36 7.92 -16.14 8.92
N GLU A 37 8.81 -16.32 7.96
CA GLU A 37 9.59 -15.21 7.40
C GLU A 37 8.73 -14.23 6.61
N ALA A 38 7.82 -14.72 5.76
CA ALA A 38 6.92 -13.86 5.02
C ALA A 38 6.05 -13.00 5.95
N ILE A 39 5.55 -13.59 7.05
CA ILE A 39 4.78 -12.85 8.06
C ILE A 39 5.66 -11.82 8.78
N TYR A 40 6.90 -12.19 9.12
CA TYR A 40 7.85 -11.27 9.75
C TYR A 40 8.11 -10.03 8.86
N ILE A 41 8.41 -10.24 7.58
CA ILE A 41 8.68 -9.16 6.61
C ILE A 41 7.46 -8.27 6.42
N VAL A 42 6.27 -8.84 6.19
CA VAL A 42 5.03 -8.06 6.02
C VAL A 42 4.72 -7.23 7.25
N ASN A 43 4.87 -7.77 8.46
CA ASN A 43 4.61 -7.00 9.67
C ASN A 43 5.67 -5.92 9.93
N MET A 44 6.88 -6.09 9.41
CA MET A 44 7.93 -5.07 9.46
C MET A 44 7.58 -3.89 8.59
N ASP A 45 7.16 -4.18 7.36
CA ASP A 45 6.67 -3.16 6.43
C ASP A 45 5.41 -2.46 6.96
N ASP A 46 4.42 -3.22 7.44
CA ASP A 46 3.21 -2.66 8.06
C ASP A 46 3.52 -1.74 9.26
N LEU A 47 4.53 -2.10 10.07
CA LEU A 47 4.94 -1.27 11.21
C LEU A 47 5.57 0.04 10.74
N GLU A 48 6.37 0.00 9.69
CA GLU A 48 6.98 1.19 9.10
C GLU A 48 5.93 2.08 8.43
N ALA A 49 5.00 1.50 7.69
CA ALA A 49 3.85 2.20 7.12
C ALA A 49 3.01 2.87 8.21
N ALA A 50 2.68 2.16 9.28
CA ALA A 50 1.93 2.72 10.40
C ALA A 50 2.65 3.89 11.09
N LYS A 51 3.99 3.82 11.22
CA LYS A 51 4.82 4.94 11.71
C LYS A 51 4.72 6.17 10.81
N ARG A 52 4.81 5.98 9.48
CA ARG A 52 4.69 7.07 8.49
C ARG A 52 3.31 7.72 8.52
N LEU A 53 2.26 6.93 8.77
CA LEU A 53 0.87 7.41 8.89
C LEU A 53 0.56 8.09 10.24
N GLY A 54 1.51 8.13 11.19
CA GLY A 54 1.30 8.74 12.50
C GLY A 54 0.41 7.91 13.44
N VAL A 55 0.26 6.61 13.18
CA VAL A 55 -0.46 5.69 14.08
C VAL A 55 0.35 5.54 15.37
N THR A 56 -0.30 5.68 16.53
CA THR A 56 0.40 5.58 17.83
C THR A 56 0.31 4.20 18.46
N LYS A 57 -0.74 3.44 18.16
CA LYS A 57 -1.07 2.17 18.80
C LYS A 57 -1.61 1.18 17.77
N ARG A 58 -1.31 -0.10 17.98
CA ARG A 58 -1.81 -1.21 17.16
C ARG A 58 -2.42 -2.27 18.07
N LYS A 59 -3.41 -3.01 17.57
CA LYS A 59 -4.11 -4.07 18.31
C LYS A 59 -3.80 -5.42 17.68
N PHE A 60 -3.42 -6.38 18.52
CA PHE A 60 -3.21 -7.76 18.11
C PHE A 60 -4.54 -8.50 18.08
N ILE A 61 -4.91 -9.05 16.93
CA ILE A 61 -6.12 -9.86 16.77
C ILE A 61 -5.73 -11.29 16.44
N ALA A 62 -6.04 -12.21 17.35
CA ALA A 62 -5.86 -13.62 17.10
C ALA A 62 -7.02 -14.17 16.27
N THR A 63 -6.72 -15.00 15.27
CA THR A 63 -7.72 -15.95 14.76
C THR A 63 -8.06 -16.88 15.93
N LEU A 64 -9.32 -16.96 16.35
CA LEU A 64 -9.75 -17.81 17.48
C LEU A 64 -10.48 -19.06 16.95
N ASP A 65 -9.73 -20.14 16.75
CA ASP A 65 -10.21 -21.45 16.34
C ASP A 65 -9.53 -22.58 17.13
N SER A 66 -9.83 -23.85 16.82
CA SER A 66 -9.23 -25.02 17.49
C SER A 66 -7.71 -25.14 17.34
N ARG A 67 -7.12 -24.45 16.36
CA ARG A 67 -5.69 -24.49 16.03
C ARG A 67 -4.93 -23.27 16.57
N THR A 68 -5.61 -22.41 17.33
CA THR A 68 -5.03 -21.20 17.88
C THR A 68 -4.17 -21.52 19.09
N SER A 69 -2.92 -21.08 19.06
CA SER A 69 -1.98 -21.29 20.16
C SER A 69 -2.43 -20.56 21.44
N SER A 70 -2.06 -21.11 22.59
CA SER A 70 -2.29 -20.45 23.89
C SER A 70 -1.61 -19.09 23.95
N LEU A 71 -0.46 -18.93 23.28
CA LEU A 71 0.25 -17.65 23.16
C LEU A 71 -0.59 -16.60 22.42
N CYS A 72 -1.09 -16.91 21.22
CA CYS A 72 -1.93 -15.97 20.49
C CYS A 72 -3.23 -15.64 21.22
N ARG A 73 -3.84 -16.59 21.94
CA ARG A 73 -5.02 -16.32 22.76
C ARG A 73 -4.73 -15.30 23.87
N LYS A 74 -3.58 -15.40 24.53
CA LYS A 74 -3.16 -14.44 25.57
C LYS A 74 -2.97 -13.03 25.02
N HIS A 75 -2.46 -12.92 23.80
CA HIS A 75 -2.24 -11.64 23.13
C HIS A 75 -3.49 -11.09 22.42
N ASN A 76 -4.58 -11.83 22.37
CA ASN A 76 -5.78 -11.39 21.67
C ASN A 76 -6.35 -10.10 22.28
N ASN A 77 -6.69 -9.15 21.42
CA ASN A 77 -7.17 -7.81 21.76
C ASN A 77 -6.19 -6.93 22.54
N GLN A 78 -4.94 -7.35 22.74
CA GLN A 78 -3.95 -6.50 23.40
C GLN A 78 -3.56 -5.34 22.49
N ILE A 79 -3.52 -4.14 23.06
CA ILE A 79 -3.08 -2.93 22.39
C ILE A 79 -1.62 -2.69 22.74
N VAL A 80 -0.78 -2.50 21.73
CA VAL A 80 0.65 -2.29 21.84
C VAL A 80 0.99 -0.94 21.23
N ALA A 81 1.82 -0.14 21.91
CA ALA A 81 2.34 1.09 21.33
C ALA A 81 3.30 0.76 20.17
N ILE A 82 3.33 1.60 19.13
CA ILE A 82 4.25 1.39 18.01
C ILE A 82 5.72 1.39 18.46
N GLU A 83 6.06 2.24 19.43
CA GLU A 83 7.42 2.35 19.99
C GLU A 83 7.86 1.08 20.72
N ASP A 84 6.91 0.40 21.38
CA ASP A 84 7.16 -0.85 22.10
C ASP A 84 7.08 -2.07 21.19
N THR A 85 6.70 -1.91 19.92
CA THR A 85 6.47 -3.02 19.01
C THR A 85 7.78 -3.70 18.60
N LYS A 86 7.90 -4.98 18.94
CA LYS A 86 9.02 -5.87 18.62
C LYS A 86 8.49 -7.14 17.94
N ILE A 87 8.58 -7.13 16.61
CA ILE A 87 8.13 -8.21 15.72
C ILE A 87 8.81 -9.52 16.10
N GLY A 88 8.01 -10.57 16.25
CA GLY A 88 8.47 -11.89 16.69
C GLY A 88 8.70 -12.05 18.19
N ILE A 89 8.59 -10.97 18.99
CA ILE A 89 8.74 -11.01 20.45
C ILE A 89 7.40 -10.74 21.13
N ASN A 90 6.82 -9.55 20.90
CA ASN A 90 5.53 -9.15 21.46
C ASN A 90 4.46 -8.91 20.39
N THR A 91 4.85 -8.92 19.12
CA THR A 91 3.94 -8.87 17.97
C THR A 91 4.25 -9.99 16.98
N LEU A 92 3.39 -10.13 15.97
CA LEU A 92 3.48 -11.17 14.95
C LEU A 92 4.86 -11.24 14.30
N PRO A 93 5.32 -12.43 13.87
CA PRO A 93 4.80 -13.76 14.18
C PRO A 93 5.29 -14.27 15.55
N LEU A 94 4.39 -14.53 16.49
CA LEU A 94 4.76 -15.00 17.84
C LEU A 94 5.17 -16.48 17.92
N HIS A 95 4.78 -17.26 16.92
CA HIS A 95 5.08 -18.69 16.87
C HIS A 95 5.09 -19.18 15.41
N PRO A 96 5.71 -20.34 15.14
CA PRO A 96 5.62 -20.94 13.81
C PRO A 96 4.17 -21.18 13.42
N PHE A 97 3.84 -20.90 12.15
CA PHE A 97 2.46 -20.94 11.62
C PHE A 97 1.48 -19.97 12.28
N CYS A 98 1.95 -18.87 12.86
CA CYS A 98 1.06 -17.81 13.33
C CYS A 98 0.07 -17.37 12.24
N ARG A 99 -1.18 -17.12 12.63
CA ARG A 99 -2.28 -16.71 11.73
C ARG A 99 -2.98 -15.44 12.21
N SER A 100 -2.56 -14.91 13.34
CA SER A 100 -3.08 -13.65 13.88
C SER A 100 -2.71 -12.50 12.95
N VAL A 101 -3.35 -11.36 13.15
CA VAL A 101 -3.14 -10.13 12.39
C VAL A 101 -2.95 -8.95 13.35
N MET A 102 -2.18 -7.95 12.92
CA MET A 102 -2.04 -6.68 13.62
C MET A 102 -2.86 -5.64 12.88
N ILE A 103 -3.71 -4.91 13.59
CA ILE A 103 -4.48 -3.81 13.02
C ILE A 103 -4.12 -2.50 13.71
N ASP A 104 -4.35 -1.39 13.04
CA ASP A 104 -4.16 -0.08 13.65
C ASP A 104 -5.30 0.22 14.62
N TYR A 105 -4.96 0.77 15.77
CA TYR A 105 -5.92 1.07 16.84
C TYR A 105 -6.21 2.56 16.88
N ILE A 106 -7.45 2.92 16.56
CA ILE A 106 -7.96 4.29 16.60
C ILE A 106 -8.94 4.39 17.78
N PRO A 107 -8.60 5.11 18.87
CA PRO A 107 -9.41 5.16 20.09
C PRO A 107 -10.86 5.56 19.85
N VAL A 108 -11.09 6.58 19.01
CA VAL A 108 -12.41 7.15 18.70
C VAL A 108 -13.34 6.15 18.01
N LEU A 109 -12.80 5.16 17.30
CA LEU A 109 -13.57 4.12 16.60
C LEU A 109 -13.70 2.82 17.41
N SER A 110 -13.08 2.75 18.58
CA SER A 110 -12.91 1.51 19.35
C SER A 110 -13.65 1.46 20.68
N ASP A 111 -14.27 2.57 21.10
CA ASP A 111 -15.22 2.55 22.20
C ASP A 111 -16.50 1.86 21.71
N GLU A 112 -16.66 0.61 22.12
CA GLU A 112 -17.82 -0.24 21.88
C GLU A 112 -19.09 0.40 22.44
N LYS A 113 -19.74 1.27 21.66
CA LYS A 113 -21.20 1.28 21.62
C LYS A 113 -21.60 0.34 20.50
N GLU A 114 -22.26 -0.75 20.88
CA GLU A 114 -22.91 -1.71 20.00
C GLU A 114 -23.52 -0.99 18.79
N TRP A 115 -23.09 -1.40 17.60
CA TRP A 115 -23.68 -0.95 16.36
C TRP A 115 -25.01 -1.71 16.16
N SER A 116 -26.00 -1.41 17.00
CA SER A 116 -27.41 -1.68 16.73
C SER A 116 -27.95 -0.44 16.01
N VAL A 117 -27.63 -0.28 14.73
CA VAL A 117 -28.21 0.81 13.96
C VAL A 117 -29.58 0.37 13.48
N GLU A 118 -30.60 0.65 14.29
CA GLU A 118 -31.89 0.99 13.72
C GLU A 118 -31.70 2.33 13.00
N VAL A 119 -31.63 2.27 11.67
CA VAL A 119 -31.54 3.47 10.85
C VAL A 119 -32.92 4.14 10.86
N GLU A 120 -33.20 4.94 11.89
CA GLU A 120 -34.14 6.05 11.72
C GLU A 120 -33.38 7.21 11.10
N ILE A 121 -33.65 7.46 9.81
CA ILE A 121 -33.14 8.59 9.06
C ILE A 121 -33.78 9.85 9.67
N ASN A 122 -33.11 10.50 10.62
CA ASN A 122 -33.56 11.78 11.17
C ASN A 122 -32.57 12.90 10.82
N GLU A 123 -33.05 13.87 10.06
CA GLU A 123 -32.32 14.75 9.13
C GLU A 123 -31.44 15.85 9.76
N LYS A 124 -30.91 15.71 10.98
CA LYS A 124 -30.15 16.80 11.61
C LYS A 124 -28.78 16.34 12.11
N ARG A 125 -27.76 16.49 11.26
CA ARG A 125 -26.35 16.25 11.58
C ARG A 125 -25.78 17.39 12.46
N PRO A 126 -24.98 17.09 13.51
CA PRO A 126 -24.34 18.10 14.35
C PRO A 126 -23.13 18.77 13.66
N LYS A 127 -23.00 20.10 13.83
CA LYS A 127 -22.08 21.04 13.15
C LYS A 127 -20.57 20.84 13.41
N ILE A 128 -20.17 19.81 14.15
CA ILE A 128 -18.77 19.61 14.57
C ILE A 128 -17.93 18.94 13.47
N ILE A 129 -18.56 18.18 12.57
CA ILE A 129 -17.91 17.37 11.52
C ILE A 129 -17.40 18.22 10.32
N GLU A 130 -17.94 19.42 10.11
CA GLU A 130 -17.64 20.22 8.91
C GLU A 130 -16.23 20.83 8.93
N LYS A 131 -15.74 21.27 10.10
CA LYS A 131 -14.41 21.91 10.21
C LYS A 131 -13.25 20.92 10.06
N GLU A 132 -13.43 19.67 10.47
CA GLU A 132 -12.41 18.63 10.31
C GLU A 132 -12.41 18.06 8.88
N LYS A 133 -13.59 18.00 8.23
CA LYS A 133 -13.70 17.65 6.81
C LYS A 133 -13.02 18.66 5.90
N GLU A 134 -13.09 19.96 6.18
CA GLU A 134 -12.33 20.97 5.43
C GLU A 134 -10.80 20.80 5.57
N LYS A 135 -10.32 20.40 6.74
CA LYS A 135 -8.89 20.13 6.96
C LYS A 135 -8.43 18.85 6.24
N ALA A 136 -9.23 17.79 6.25
CA ALA A 136 -8.95 16.57 5.48
C ALA A 136 -9.07 16.78 3.96
N TYR A 137 -10.00 17.63 3.51
CA TYR A 137 -10.21 17.94 2.09
C TYR A 137 -9.06 18.77 1.47
N ASN A 138 -8.36 19.56 2.29
CA ASN A 138 -7.19 20.32 1.83
C ASN A 138 -5.89 19.50 1.77
N ILE A 139 -5.84 18.28 2.33
CA ILE A 139 -4.66 17.39 2.24
C ILE A 139 -4.58 16.68 0.87
N GLY A 140 -5.69 16.59 0.12
CA GLY A 140 -5.73 15.94 -1.20
C GLY A 140 -5.64 16.88 -2.40
N LYS A 141 -5.25 18.16 -2.21
CA LYS A 141 -5.31 19.16 -3.28
C LYS A 141 -4.10 19.14 -4.20
N ASP A 142 -2.95 18.68 -3.71
CA ASP A 142 -1.72 18.55 -4.46
C ASP A 142 -1.28 17.07 -4.44
N ILE A 143 -1.41 16.40 -5.58
CA ILE A 143 -0.73 15.12 -5.80
C ILE A 143 0.70 15.48 -6.14
N ASP A 144 1.62 15.28 -5.21
CA ASP A 144 3.06 15.39 -5.49
C ASP A 144 3.49 14.14 -6.27
N VAL A 145 3.88 14.33 -7.53
CA VAL A 145 4.32 13.23 -8.41
C VAL A 145 5.84 13.20 -8.37
N GLU A 146 6.38 12.43 -7.43
CA GLU A 146 7.81 12.17 -7.32
C GLU A 146 8.17 10.86 -8.02
N ILE A 147 9.21 10.87 -8.85
CA ILE A 147 9.74 9.66 -9.50
C ILE A 147 10.90 9.15 -8.65
N ASP A 148 10.60 8.19 -7.78
CA ASP A 148 11.55 7.60 -6.83
C ASP A 148 12.59 6.68 -7.50
N GLU A 149 13.78 6.57 -6.89
CA GLU A 149 14.96 5.78 -7.32
C GLU A 149 14.70 4.27 -7.37
N LEU A 150 13.63 3.78 -6.74
CA LEU A 150 13.25 2.36 -6.71
C LEU A 150 12.70 1.85 -8.05
N THR A 151 12.23 2.75 -8.91
CA THR A 151 11.89 2.47 -10.31
C THR A 151 12.93 3.19 -11.15
N PRO A 152 13.60 2.57 -12.14
CA PRO A 152 14.71 3.24 -12.82
C PRO A 152 14.22 4.58 -13.38
N CYS A 153 14.70 5.65 -12.74
CA CYS A 153 14.69 7.01 -13.25
C CYS A 153 15.14 6.99 -14.71
N LEU A 154 14.75 8.00 -15.50
CA LEU A 154 15.13 8.10 -16.90
C LEU A 154 16.66 8.27 -17.01
N ARG A 155 17.35 7.13 -17.01
CA ARG A 155 18.78 6.99 -17.19
C ARG A 155 19.04 7.15 -18.67
N ARG A 156 19.65 8.26 -19.04
CA ARG A 156 19.98 8.55 -20.43
C ARG A 156 20.96 7.47 -20.91
N LEU A 157 20.53 6.67 -21.88
CA LEU A 157 21.30 5.51 -22.36
C LEU A 157 22.66 5.88 -22.98
N SER A 158 22.84 7.14 -23.40
CA SER A 158 24.09 7.61 -24.02
C SER A 158 25.23 7.83 -23.03
N ASP A 159 24.94 8.36 -21.84
CA ASP A 159 25.94 8.76 -20.84
C ASP A 159 25.71 8.15 -19.45
N ASN A 160 24.66 7.35 -19.31
CA ASN A 160 24.28 6.66 -18.08
C ASN A 160 23.95 7.60 -16.91
N LYS A 161 23.71 8.88 -17.18
CA LYS A 161 23.39 9.90 -16.17
C LYS A 161 21.90 9.89 -15.85
N ILE A 162 21.60 10.21 -14.59
CA ILE A 162 20.23 10.47 -14.13
C ILE A 162 19.90 11.90 -14.57
N VAL A 163 18.76 12.04 -15.25
CA VAL A 163 18.28 13.31 -15.75
C VAL A 163 17.02 13.68 -14.96
N ASP A 164 16.99 14.91 -14.46
CA ASP A 164 15.82 15.45 -13.77
C ASP A 164 14.62 15.51 -14.73
N THR A 165 13.42 15.32 -14.19
CA THR A 165 12.19 15.30 -14.99
C THR A 165 11.21 16.35 -14.56
N THR A 166 10.45 16.87 -15.52
CA THR A 166 9.36 17.82 -15.31
C THR A 166 8.02 17.21 -15.71
N VAL A 167 6.99 17.54 -14.94
CA VAL A 167 5.61 17.10 -15.17
C VAL A 167 4.75 18.32 -15.46
N GLU A 168 4.09 18.32 -16.61
CA GLU A 168 3.23 19.43 -17.06
C GLU A 168 1.83 18.93 -17.44
N GLU A 169 0.78 19.69 -17.16
CA GLU A 169 -0.59 19.35 -17.59
C GLU A 169 -0.76 19.60 -19.10
N ILE A 170 -1.28 18.62 -19.84
CA ILE A 170 -1.52 18.71 -21.29
C ILE A 170 -2.99 18.45 -21.63
N LYS A 171 -3.52 19.23 -22.57
CA LYS A 171 -4.84 18.98 -23.18
C LYS A 171 -4.69 18.15 -24.45
N ILE A 172 -5.22 16.93 -24.43
CA ILE A 172 -5.20 16.01 -25.56
C ILE A 172 -6.33 16.38 -26.54
N THR A 173 -5.95 16.68 -27.79
CA THR A 173 -6.90 16.85 -28.91
C THR A 173 -7.08 15.53 -29.67
N LYS A 174 -8.19 15.39 -30.43
CA LYS A 174 -8.42 14.18 -31.25
C LYS A 174 -7.31 13.91 -32.27
N LYS A 175 -6.67 14.97 -32.79
CA LYS A 175 -5.54 14.85 -33.73
C LYS A 175 -4.31 14.33 -33.00
N PHE A 176 -4.00 14.91 -31.84
CA PHE A 176 -2.86 14.52 -31.02
C PHE A 176 -2.97 13.08 -30.48
N ALA A 177 -4.18 12.63 -30.10
CA ALA A 177 -4.39 11.25 -29.68
C ALA A 177 -4.14 10.23 -30.82
N LYS A 178 -4.42 10.60 -32.07
CA LYS A 178 -4.08 9.75 -33.24
C LYS A 178 -2.58 9.71 -33.47
N GLU A 179 -1.88 10.83 -33.27
CA GLU A 179 -0.43 10.92 -33.36
C GLU A 179 0.26 10.07 -32.28
N LEU A 180 -0.23 10.10 -31.04
CA LEU A 180 0.25 9.22 -29.96
C LEU A 180 0.07 7.74 -30.32
N LYS A 181 -1.08 7.33 -30.88
CA LYS A 181 -1.28 5.95 -31.35
C LYS A 181 -0.31 5.57 -32.47
N GLN A 182 0.03 6.49 -33.37
CA GLN A 182 1.04 6.26 -34.42
C GLN A 182 2.45 6.12 -33.86
N GLN A 183 2.75 6.80 -32.75
CA GLN A 183 4.00 6.65 -31.99
C GLN A 183 4.04 5.39 -31.12
N GLY A 184 3.00 4.55 -31.16
CA GLY A 184 2.95 3.26 -30.45
C GLY A 184 2.28 3.31 -29.07
N TRP A 185 1.65 4.42 -28.69
CA TRP A 185 0.89 4.49 -27.43
C TRP A 185 -0.44 3.74 -27.57
N GLU A 186 -0.63 2.70 -26.77
CA GLU A 186 -1.83 1.84 -26.85
C GLU A 186 -3.06 2.42 -26.12
N PHE A 187 -2.84 3.31 -25.15
CA PHE A 187 -3.90 3.87 -24.31
C PHE A 187 -4.67 5.03 -24.99
N ASP A 188 -6.00 5.07 -24.80
CA ASP A 188 -6.86 6.13 -25.38
C ASP A 188 -6.97 7.35 -24.46
N TRP A 189 -5.94 8.20 -24.51
CA TRP A 189 -5.84 9.41 -23.70
C TRP A 189 -6.96 10.41 -23.95
N PHE A 190 -7.53 10.48 -25.16
CA PHE A 190 -8.63 11.39 -25.46
C PHE A 190 -9.90 11.01 -24.71
N LYS A 191 -10.22 9.71 -24.67
CA LYS A 191 -11.37 9.20 -23.92
C LYS A 191 -11.20 9.45 -22.41
N SER A 192 -10.02 9.20 -21.86
CA SER A 192 -9.73 9.42 -20.44
C SER A 192 -9.95 10.89 -20.02
N GLN A 193 -9.54 11.84 -20.87
CA GLN A 193 -9.81 13.26 -20.63
C GLN A 193 -11.32 13.58 -20.61
N GLN A 194 -12.11 12.97 -21.49
CA GLN A 194 -13.56 13.15 -21.51
C GLN A 194 -14.25 12.58 -20.27
N GLU A 195 -13.69 11.55 -19.67
CA GLU A 195 -14.17 10.94 -18.43
C GLU A 195 -13.82 11.77 -17.18
N GLY A 196 -13.21 12.95 -17.35
CA GLY A 196 -12.91 13.91 -16.30
C GLY A 196 -11.53 13.74 -15.64
N HIS A 197 -10.61 13.02 -16.29
CA HIS A 197 -9.23 12.92 -15.85
C HIS A 197 -8.40 14.10 -16.37
N LYS A 198 -7.51 14.63 -15.51
CA LYS A 198 -6.42 15.53 -15.91
C LYS A 198 -5.27 14.69 -16.44
N ILE A 199 -4.64 15.14 -17.52
CA ILE A 199 -3.54 14.41 -18.17
C ILE A 199 -2.26 15.21 -18.01
N TYR A 200 -1.21 14.53 -17.60
CA TYR A 200 0.11 15.10 -17.37
C TYR A 200 1.13 14.42 -18.28
N GLN A 201 2.03 15.20 -18.85
CA GLN A 201 3.17 14.72 -19.63
C GLN A 201 4.44 14.76 -18.78
N LEU A 202 5.26 13.72 -18.90
CA LEU A 202 6.58 13.64 -18.31
C LEU A 202 7.63 13.93 -19.38
N LYS A 203 8.51 14.90 -19.12
CA LYS A 203 9.66 15.23 -19.95
C LYS A 203 10.94 15.16 -19.14
N ALA A 204 12.04 14.80 -19.79
CA ALA A 204 13.36 14.94 -19.20
C ALA A 204 13.86 16.37 -19.44
N ASN A 205 14.52 16.97 -18.45
CA ASN A 205 15.19 18.25 -18.63
C ASN A 205 16.25 18.06 -19.73
N GLU A 206 16.19 18.87 -20.80
CA GLU A 206 16.98 18.78 -22.05
C GLU A 206 16.37 17.91 -23.18
N ASP A 207 15.18 17.31 -23.02
CA ASP A 207 14.50 16.55 -24.10
C ASP A 207 13.02 16.94 -24.23
N ASP A 208 12.64 17.46 -25.40
CA ASP A 208 11.26 17.84 -25.71
C ASP A 208 10.34 16.65 -25.98
N ARG A 209 10.88 15.44 -26.11
CA ARG A 209 10.10 14.22 -26.32
C ARG A 209 9.33 13.82 -25.07
N ILE A 210 8.08 13.42 -25.26
CA ILE A 210 7.24 12.89 -24.20
C ILE A 210 7.75 11.51 -23.80
N GLN A 211 8.21 11.39 -22.56
CA GLN A 211 8.75 10.15 -21.99
C GLN A 211 7.66 9.34 -21.29
N GLY A 212 6.60 10.01 -20.82
CA GLY A 212 5.52 9.41 -20.04
C GLY A 212 4.24 10.24 -20.14
N LEU A 213 3.09 9.58 -19.98
CA LEU A 213 1.79 10.22 -19.82
C LEU A 213 1.09 9.63 -18.60
N LEU A 214 0.46 10.49 -17.80
CA LEU A 214 -0.24 10.11 -16.57
C LEU A 214 -1.65 10.73 -16.58
N ALA A 215 -2.67 9.93 -16.28
CA ALA A 215 -4.04 10.41 -16.08
C ALA A 215 -4.39 10.36 -14.60
N SER A 216 -4.91 11.46 -14.06
CA SER A 216 -5.32 11.56 -12.65
C SER A 216 -6.73 12.13 -12.53
N LYS A 217 -7.54 11.57 -11.63
CA LYS A 217 -8.88 12.03 -11.30
C LYS A 217 -9.11 11.85 -9.81
N VAL A 218 -9.48 12.94 -9.15
CA VAL A 218 -9.84 12.91 -7.73
C VAL A 218 -11.29 12.47 -7.62
N ASP A 219 -11.51 11.24 -7.14
CA ASP A 219 -12.86 10.75 -6.86
C ASP A 219 -13.41 11.40 -5.59
N LYS A 220 -14.45 12.24 -5.75
CA LYS A 220 -15.16 12.90 -4.64
C LYS A 220 -16.03 11.94 -3.81
N LYS A 221 -16.02 10.64 -4.11
CA LYS A 221 -16.87 9.62 -3.48
C LYS A 221 -16.03 8.46 -2.93
N ILE A 222 -15.17 8.74 -1.96
CA ILE A 222 -14.71 7.71 -1.04
C ILE A 222 -14.81 8.28 0.37
N CYS A 223 -16.02 8.21 0.91
CA CYS A 223 -16.30 8.25 2.35
C CYS A 223 -17.39 7.20 2.57
N LEU A 224 -16.97 5.98 2.92
CA LEU A 224 -17.83 5.05 3.65
C LEU A 224 -17.94 5.52 5.10
#